data_AF-A0A1B1S602-F1
#
_entry.id   AF-A0A1B1S602-F1
#
_cell.length_a   1.000
_cell.length_b   1.000
_cell.length_c   1.000
_cell.angle_alpha   90.00
_cell.angle_beta   90.00
_cell.angle_gamma   90.00
#
_symmetry.space_group_name_H-M   'P 1'
#
loop_
_entity.id
_entity.type
_entity.pdbx_description
1 polymer ?
#
loop_
_entity_poly.entity_id
_entity_poly.type
_entity_poly.pdbx_seq_one_letter_code
_entity_poly.pdbx_strand_id
1 'polypeptide(L)'
;MTTFSFFILSEKSSLIEKDRFNKHSFVKKEGNFYIFARQQTEGFVEGHCISNDYFDFIRSISNEMKSPIYTLVKELKNKEGENDFSIKKQLNSSGMMDSEKVLILTQDTLISYNSLYKFPFTQDKFTHKRF
;
A
#
# COMPACT_ATOMS: atom_id res chain seq x y z
N MET A 1 -12.34 -15.22 7.93
CA MET A 1 -12.05 -13.82 7.49
C MET A 1 -10.57 -13.76 7.26
N THR A 2 -10.14 -13.10 6.19
CA THR A 2 -8.73 -13.05 5.81
C THR A 2 -8.33 -11.59 5.60
N THR A 3 -7.25 -11.15 6.24
CA THR A 3 -6.74 -9.79 6.10
C THR A 3 -5.88 -9.68 4.86
N PHE A 4 -6.16 -8.66 4.05
CA PHE A 4 -5.39 -8.32 2.88
C PHE A 4 -4.88 -6.88 2.99
N SER A 5 -3.68 -6.65 2.48
CA SER A 5 -3.22 -5.33 2.12
C SER A 5 -3.27 -5.16 0.60
N PHE A 6 -3.80 -4.02 0.16
CA PHE A 6 -3.80 -3.62 -1.24
C PHE A 6 -2.74 -2.55 -1.46
N PHE A 7 -1.78 -2.84 -2.33
CA PHE A 7 -0.80 -1.87 -2.82
C PHE A 7 -1.27 -1.27 -4.13
N ILE A 8 -1.31 0.05 -4.20
CA ILE A 8 -1.83 0.81 -5.33
C ILE A 8 -0.70 1.69 -5.85
N LEU A 9 -0.23 1.37 -7.04
CA LEU A 9 1.07 1.79 -7.58
C LEU A 9 0.89 2.46 -8.94
N SER A 10 1.64 3.52 -9.24
CA SER A 10 1.61 4.14 -10.59
C SER A 10 2.24 3.25 -11.67
N GLU A 11 3.14 2.35 -11.27
CA GLU A 11 3.85 1.41 -12.14
C GLU A 11 3.95 0.04 -11.46
N LYS A 12 4.42 -0.99 -12.18
CA LYS A 12 4.66 -2.31 -11.58
C LYS A 12 5.98 -2.29 -10.79
N SER A 13 5.99 -2.92 -9.62
CA SER A 13 7.19 -3.09 -8.79
C SER A 13 7.76 -4.50 -8.97
N SER A 14 9.06 -4.59 -9.26
CA SER A 14 9.73 -5.89 -9.34
C SER A 14 9.93 -6.52 -7.96
N LEU A 15 9.98 -5.70 -6.90
CA LEU A 15 10.01 -6.18 -5.52
C LEU A 15 8.74 -6.94 -5.15
N ILE A 16 7.55 -6.44 -5.55
CA ILE A 16 6.29 -7.15 -5.35
C ILE A 16 6.27 -8.47 -6.13
N GLU A 17 6.71 -8.47 -7.40
CA GLU A 17 6.72 -9.68 -8.22
C GLU A 17 7.73 -10.74 -7.73
N LYS A 18 8.78 -10.32 -7.02
CA LYS A 18 9.86 -11.19 -6.50
C LYS A 18 9.70 -11.58 -5.03
N ASP A 19 8.73 -11.05 -4.30
CA ASP A 19 8.49 -11.42 -2.90
C ASP A 19 7.96 -12.86 -2.80
N ARG A 20 8.89 -13.82 -2.87
CA ARG A 20 8.61 -15.27 -2.97
C ARG A 20 7.97 -15.85 -1.70
N PHE A 21 8.06 -15.16 -0.57
CA PHE A 21 7.57 -15.65 0.72
C PHE A 21 6.11 -15.29 0.97
N ASN A 22 5.62 -14.18 0.41
CA ASN A 22 4.25 -13.75 0.57
C ASN A 22 3.56 -13.73 -0.80
N LYS A 23 2.46 -14.47 -0.94
CA LYS A 23 1.72 -14.51 -2.21
C LYS A 23 1.10 -13.14 -2.48
N HIS A 24 1.62 -12.43 -3.47
CA HIS A 24 0.98 -11.25 -4.05
C HIS A 24 0.18 -11.68 -5.28
N SER A 25 -1.06 -11.21 -5.35
CA SER A 25 -1.89 -11.32 -6.55
C SER A 25 -1.92 -9.97 -7.24
N PHE A 26 -1.49 -9.90 -8.49
CA PHE A 26 -1.87 -8.78 -9.34
C PHE A 26 -3.39 -8.86 -9.54
N VAL A 27 -4.10 -7.82 -9.10
CA VAL A 27 -5.56 -7.78 -9.13
C VAL A 27 -6.01 -7.23 -10.48
N LYS A 28 -5.69 -5.97 -10.75
CA LYS A 28 -6.12 -5.23 -11.95
C LYS A 28 -5.43 -3.87 -12.05
N LYS A 29 -5.66 -3.19 -13.18
CA LYS A 29 -5.41 -1.76 -13.35
C LYS A 29 -6.71 -0.99 -13.16
N GLU A 30 -6.67 0.13 -12.43
CA GLU A 30 -7.81 1.00 -12.20
C GLU A 30 -7.36 2.48 -12.23
N GLY A 31 -7.92 3.27 -13.15
CA GLY A 31 -7.35 4.57 -13.48
C GLY A 31 -5.91 4.45 -13.97
N ASN A 32 -5.02 5.26 -13.40
CA ASN A 32 -3.59 5.23 -13.71
C ASN A 32 -2.78 4.29 -12.80
N PHE A 33 -3.45 3.47 -11.98
CA PHE A 33 -2.79 2.67 -10.96
C PHE A 33 -2.92 1.16 -11.18
N TYR A 34 -1.87 0.43 -10.86
CA TYR A 34 -1.82 -1.02 -10.70
C TYR A 34 -2.18 -1.38 -9.26
N ILE A 35 -3.04 -2.37 -9.07
CA ILE A 35 -3.47 -2.86 -7.77
C ILE A 35 -2.94 -4.27 -7.57
N PHE A 36 -2.23 -4.45 -6.46
CA PHE A 36 -1.74 -5.74 -5.99
C PHE A 36 -2.36 -6.03 -4.63
N ALA A 37 -2.78 -7.28 -4.42
CA ALA A 37 -3.27 -7.75 -3.14
C ALA A 37 -2.24 -8.68 -2.52
N ARG A 38 -2.01 -8.52 -1.21
CA ARG A 38 -1.19 -9.44 -0.41
C ARG A 38 -2.02 -9.94 0.75
N GLN A 39 -2.14 -11.24 0.85
CA GLN A 39 -2.69 -11.87 2.05
C GLN A 39 -1.70 -11.69 3.21
N GLN A 40 -2.21 -11.26 4.36
CA GLN A 40 -1.41 -11.02 5.56
C GLN A 40 -1.52 -12.19 6.54
N THR A 41 -0.45 -12.40 7.31
CA THR A 41 -0.41 -13.40 8.39
C THR A 41 -1.05 -12.85 9.68
N GLU A 42 -1.32 -13.73 10.64
CA GLU A 42 -1.70 -13.33 11.99
C GLU A 42 -0.62 -12.42 12.61
N GLY A 43 -1.03 -11.43 13.41
CA GLY A 43 -0.12 -10.43 13.99
C GLY A 43 0.28 -9.28 13.06
N PHE A 44 -0.26 -9.22 11.83
CA PHE A 44 0.04 -8.11 10.91
C PHE A 44 -0.40 -6.73 11.43
N VAL A 45 -1.56 -6.69 12.09
CA VAL A 45 -2.08 -5.52 12.80
C VAL A 45 -2.02 -5.81 14.30
N GLU A 46 -1.05 -5.23 15.01
CA GLU A 46 -0.94 -5.33 16.46
C GLU A 46 -1.43 -4.04 17.10
N GLY A 47 -2.53 -4.11 17.87
CA GLY A 47 -3.05 -2.93 18.56
C GLY A 47 -3.37 -1.73 17.65
N HIS A 48 -3.70 -1.99 16.38
CA HIS A 48 -3.92 -1.01 15.30
C HIS A 48 -2.66 -0.43 14.65
N CYS A 49 -1.45 -0.85 15.06
CA CYS A 49 -0.21 -0.54 14.36
C CYS A 49 0.08 -1.60 13.28
N ILE A 50 0.59 -1.16 12.14
CA ILE A 50 1.20 -2.06 11.15
C ILE A 50 2.57 -2.52 11.62
N SER A 51 2.90 -3.78 11.36
CA SER A 51 4.26 -4.31 11.61
C SER A 51 5.35 -3.48 10.93
N ASN A 52 6.53 -3.40 11.56
CA ASN A 52 7.70 -2.73 10.98
C ASN A 52 8.11 -3.34 9.63
N ASP A 53 8.01 -4.68 9.50
CA ASP A 53 8.31 -5.40 8.25
C ASP A 53 7.44 -4.89 7.09
N TYR A 54 6.17 -4.58 7.36
CA TYR A 54 5.28 -4.01 6.36
C TYR A 54 5.72 -2.60 5.95
N PHE A 55 6.07 -1.77 6.93
CA PHE A 55 6.52 -0.41 6.70
C PHE A 55 7.83 -0.39 5.88
N ASP A 56 8.78 -1.25 6.22
CA ASP A 56 10.05 -1.41 5.50
C ASP A 56 9.86 -1.95 4.09
N PHE A 57 8.89 -2.85 3.89
CA PHE A 57 8.52 -3.33 2.58
C PHE A 57 7.94 -2.22 1.69
N ILE A 58 6.97 -1.44 2.21
CA ILE A 58 6.42 -0.28 1.49
C ILE A 58 7.52 0.74 1.17
N ARG A 59 8.39 1.04 2.13
CA ARG A 59 9.53 1.95 1.94
C ARG A 59 10.44 1.47 0.80
N SER A 60 10.73 0.17 0.75
CA SER A 60 11.56 -0.44 -0.30
C SER A 60 10.90 -0.30 -1.68
N ILE A 61 9.59 -0.54 -1.80
CA ILE A 61 8.85 -0.34 -3.05
C ILE A 61 8.84 1.14 -3.45
N SER A 62 8.58 2.05 -2.52
CA SER A 62 8.57 3.50 -2.77
C SER A 62 9.91 3.97 -3.32
N ASN A 63 11.01 3.45 -2.76
CA ASN A 63 12.37 3.75 -3.20
C ASN A 63 12.69 3.15 -4.58
N GLU A 64 12.26 1.92 -4.87
CA GLU A 64 12.39 1.31 -6.20
C GLU A 64 11.70 2.17 -7.27
N MET A 65 10.46 2.56 -7.00
CA MET A 65 9.62 3.28 -7.96
C MET A 65 9.92 4.78 -8.03
N LYS A 66 10.62 5.32 -7.02
CA LYS A 66 10.78 6.77 -6.82
C LYS A 66 9.45 7.52 -6.82
N SER A 67 8.42 6.89 -6.25
CA SER A 67 7.05 7.39 -6.25
C SER A 67 6.33 7.07 -4.95
N PRO A 68 5.30 7.85 -4.57
CA PRO A 68 4.44 7.52 -3.45
C PRO A 68 3.77 6.16 -3.65
N ILE A 69 3.52 5.47 -2.54
CA ILE A 69 2.83 4.19 -2.51
C ILE A 69 1.52 4.38 -1.78
N TYR A 70 0.42 3.98 -2.41
CA TYR A 70 -0.88 4.00 -1.74
C TYR A 70 -1.18 2.60 -1.21
N THR A 71 -1.71 2.53 0.01
CA THR A 71 -1.97 1.28 0.70
C THR A 71 -3.28 1.30 1.45
N LEU A 72 -3.99 0.17 1.44
CA LEU A 72 -5.21 -0.03 2.21
C LEU A 72 -5.22 -1.43 2.80
N VAL A 73 -5.56 -1.54 4.08
CA VAL A 73 -5.74 -2.84 4.75
C VAL A 73 -7.23 -3.11 4.88
N LYS A 74 -7.67 -4.31 4.51
CA LYS A 74 -9.07 -4.73 4.55
C LYS A 74 -9.20 -6.20 4.95
N GLU A 75 -10.22 -6.51 5.71
CA GLU A 75 -10.65 -7.89 5.94
C GLU A 75 -11.65 -8.30 4.85
N LEU A 76 -11.32 -9.34 4.08
CA LEU A 76 -12.24 -9.91 3.10
C LEU A 76 -13.09 -11.01 3.78
N LYS A 77 -14.40 -10.94 3.55
CA LYS A 77 -15.39 -11.94 4.00
C LYS A 77 -15.49 -13.06 2.96
N ASN A 78 -16.03 -14.22 3.35
CA ASN A 78 -16.11 -15.45 2.53
C ASN A 78 -16.79 -15.33 1.14
N LYS A 79 -17.36 -14.17 0.78
CA LYS A 79 -17.94 -13.89 -0.55
C LYS A 79 -17.26 -12.74 -1.30
N GLU A 80 -16.39 -11.97 -0.65
CA GLU A 80 -15.66 -10.88 -1.29
C GLU A 80 -14.33 -11.43 -1.81
N GLY A 81 -14.11 -11.33 -3.12
CA GLY A 81 -12.82 -11.63 -3.73
C GLY A 81 -11.90 -10.41 -3.69
N GLU A 82 -10.59 -10.64 -3.77
CA GLU A 82 -9.61 -9.54 -3.91
C GLU A 82 -9.86 -8.69 -5.17
N ASN A 83 -10.43 -9.28 -6.22
CA ASN A 83 -10.82 -8.62 -7.46
C ASN A 83 -11.96 -7.59 -7.32
N ASP A 84 -12.76 -7.69 -6.25
CA ASP A 84 -13.86 -6.78 -5.96
C ASP A 84 -13.37 -5.43 -5.40
N PHE A 85 -12.12 -5.37 -4.93
CA PHE A 85 -11.53 -4.14 -4.42
C PHE A 85 -11.46 -3.05 -5.51
N SER A 86 -11.85 -1.81 -5.17
CA SER A 86 -11.87 -0.68 -6.12
C SER A 86 -11.48 0.62 -5.43
N ILE A 87 -10.72 1.43 -6.14
CA ILE A 87 -10.28 2.78 -5.77
C ILE A 87 -11.06 3.89 -6.50
N LYS A 88 -12.05 3.57 -7.34
CA LYS A 88 -12.79 4.55 -8.17
C LYS A 88 -13.30 5.76 -7.39
N LYS A 89 -13.74 5.57 -6.14
CA LYS A 89 -14.28 6.66 -5.29
C LYS A 89 -13.19 7.60 -4.78
N GLN A 90 -11.94 7.13 -4.77
CA GLN A 90 -10.74 7.82 -4.33
C GLN A 90 -9.99 8.48 -5.50
N LEU A 91 -10.45 8.26 -6.74
CA LEU A 91 -9.91 8.94 -7.93
C LEU A 91 -10.68 10.22 -8.21
N ASN A 92 -9.96 11.23 -8.72
CA ASN A 92 -10.56 12.42 -9.29
C ASN A 92 -10.94 12.20 -10.78
N SER A 93 -11.51 13.21 -11.43
CA SER A 93 -11.93 13.15 -12.84
C SER A 93 -10.78 12.86 -13.83
N SER A 94 -9.53 13.12 -13.44
CA SER A 94 -8.33 12.83 -14.25
C SER A 94 -7.78 11.41 -14.05
N GLY A 95 -8.43 10.59 -13.21
CA GLY A 95 -7.96 9.24 -12.88
C GLY A 95 -6.73 9.23 -11.96
N MET A 96 -6.43 10.36 -11.32
CA MET A 96 -5.39 10.51 -10.31
C MET A 96 -5.99 10.36 -8.91
N MET A 97 -5.17 9.97 -7.94
CA MET A 97 -5.62 9.86 -6.56
C MET A 97 -5.98 11.23 -6.00
N ASP A 98 -7.18 11.34 -5.43
CA ASP A 98 -7.69 12.53 -4.78
C ASP A 98 -7.00 12.72 -3.42
N SER A 99 -6.13 13.72 -3.30
CA SER A 99 -5.31 13.94 -2.10
C SER A 99 -6.12 14.23 -0.85
N GLU A 100 -7.34 14.76 -0.97
CA GLU A 100 -8.22 15.05 0.17
C GLU A 100 -8.80 13.77 0.80
N LYS A 101 -8.80 12.67 0.04
CA LYS A 101 -9.36 11.37 0.46
C LYS A 101 -8.31 10.40 1.00
N VAL A 102 -7.06 10.84 1.12
CA VAL A 102 -5.93 9.96 1.47
C VAL A 102 -5.18 10.47 2.68
N LEU A 103 -5.04 9.59 3.67
CA LEU A 103 -4.27 9.87 4.89
C LEU A 103 -2.77 9.64 4.65
N ILE A 104 -1.89 10.38 5.32
CA ILE A 104 -0.45 10.12 5.25
C ILE A 104 -0.10 8.95 6.16
N LEU A 105 0.70 8.01 5.64
CA LEU A 105 1.25 6.89 6.40
C LEU A 105 2.61 7.28 6.99
N THR A 106 2.67 7.34 8.32
CA THR A 106 3.89 7.47 9.13
C THR A 106 4.08 6.22 9.99
N GLN A 107 5.25 6.06 10.63
CA GLN A 107 5.50 4.91 11.53
C GLN A 107 4.52 4.89 12.72
N ASP A 108 4.09 6.06 13.19
CA ASP A 108 3.16 6.20 14.32
C ASP A 108 1.68 6.13 13.89
N THR A 109 1.39 5.91 12.61
CA THR A 109 0.02 5.90 12.12
C THR A 109 -0.70 4.63 12.56
N LEU A 110 -1.78 4.80 13.32
CA LEU A 110 -2.74 3.74 13.59
C LEU A 110 -3.57 3.47 12.33
N ILE A 111 -3.48 2.25 11.81
CA ILE A 111 -4.19 1.82 10.62
C ILE A 111 -5.63 1.46 10.97
N SER A 112 -6.56 2.12 10.29
CA SER A 112 -7.96 1.76 10.23
C SER A 112 -8.22 0.90 9.01
N TYR A 113 -8.96 -0.21 9.20
CA TYR A 113 -9.43 -1.01 8.08
C TYR A 113 -10.27 -0.18 7.11
N ASN A 114 -10.16 -0.49 5.82
CA ASN A 114 -10.84 0.19 4.71
C ASN A 114 -10.45 1.67 4.51
N SER A 115 -9.46 2.18 5.24
CA SER A 115 -8.91 3.52 5.02
C SER A 115 -7.73 3.46 4.06
N LEU A 116 -7.67 4.43 3.14
CA LEU A 116 -6.59 4.54 2.16
C LEU A 116 -5.52 5.49 2.69
N TYR A 117 -4.27 5.00 2.67
CA TYR A 117 -3.11 5.75 3.12
C TYR A 117 -2.11 5.96 1.98
N LYS A 118 -1.33 7.03 2.07
CA LYS A 118 -0.22 7.36 1.19
C LYS A 118 1.08 7.31 1.99
N PHE A 119 1.95 6.40 1.61
CA PHE A 119 3.35 6.46 1.99
C PHE A 119 4.07 7.46 1.07
N PRO A 120 4.60 8.57 1.62
CA PRO A 120 5.28 9.56 0.81
C PRO A 120 6.61 9.01 0.30
N PHE A 121 6.92 9.32 -0.96
CA PHE A 121 8.30 9.19 -1.44
C PHE A 121 9.07 10.40 -0.99
N THR A 122 10.04 10.18 -0.10
CA THR A 122 11.03 11.19 0.26
C THR A 122 12.28 10.85 -0.51
N GLN A 123 12.71 11.73 -1.42
CA GLN A 123 14.09 11.66 -1.87
C GLN A 123 14.93 11.95 -0.64
N ASP A 124 15.60 10.94 -0.07
CA ASP A 124 16.61 11.16 0.95
C ASP A 124 17.61 12.15 0.38
N LYS A 125 17.50 13.42 0.79
CA LYS A 125 18.65 14.31 0.78
C LYS A 125 19.56 13.71 1.84
N PHE A 126 20.51 12.88 1.43
CA PHE A 126 21.69 12.56 2.23
C PHE A 126 22.43 13.88 2.51
N THR A 127 21.95 14.66 3.48
CA THR A 127 22.77 15.63 4.17
C THR A 127 23.71 14.83 5.04
N HIS A 128 24.86 14.43 4.47
CA HIS A 128 26.06 14.18 5.24
C HIS A 128 26.42 15.46 6.01
N LYS A 129 25.84 15.65 7.20
CA LYS A 129 26.45 16.49 8.22
C LYS A 129 27.42 15.60 9.00
N ARG A 130 28.65 15.52 8.48
CA ARG A 130 29.81 15.27 9.34
C ARG A 130 29.98 16.50 10.21
N PHE A 131 29.88 16.33 11.52
CA PHE A 131 30.54 17.18 12.51
C PHE A 131 31.40 16.26 13.36
#